data_AF-A0A562LF47-F1
#
_entry.id   AF-A0A562LF47-F1
#
_cell.length_a   1.000
_cell.length_b   1.000
_cell.length_c   1.000
_cell.angle_alpha   90.00
_cell.angle_beta   90.00
_cell.angle_gamma   90.00
#
_symmetry.space_group_name_H-M   'P 1'
#
loop_
_entity.id
_entity.type
_entity.pdbx_description
1 polymer ?
#
loop_
_entity_poly.entity_id
_entity_poly.type
_entity_poly.pdbx_seq_one_letter_code
_entity_poly.pdbx_strand_id
1 'polypeptide(L)'
;MALDRFALPARLRQSRHASLLLFAATLVLLLVAAAWFTSARSDLAEAYSHVGSRQQALTAANQRQQEAKLRVQLADSARSLVERASAGGFAENEWGERLINISQTPLARDEVNHLLAGMTRDHARIFGADVFELSVTRADEGLFDTPGSKGPPLMLNLRGTLLFRTAQSGSGVAAPVAALAAAPAIAPEAP
;
A
#
# COMPACT_ATOMS: atom_id res chain seq x y z
N MET A 1 75.09 24.02 80.66
CA MET A 1 73.88 23.17 80.58
C MET A 1 72.95 23.79 79.55
N ALA A 2 73.21 23.55 78.26
CA ALA A 2 72.41 24.06 77.15
C ALA A 2 72.69 23.17 75.94
N LEU A 3 71.70 22.38 75.53
CA LEU A 3 71.53 21.75 74.22
C LEU A 3 70.37 20.75 74.38
N ASP A 4 69.17 21.14 73.93
CA ASP A 4 68.13 20.24 73.38
C ASP A 4 66.79 20.96 73.21
N ARG A 5 66.79 22.07 72.45
CA ARG A 5 65.52 22.72 72.04
C ARG A 5 65.31 22.79 70.53
N PHE A 6 66.25 22.27 69.73
CA PHE A 6 66.19 22.36 68.26
C PHE A 6 65.84 21.04 67.54
N ALA A 7 65.70 19.91 68.24
CA ALA A 7 65.45 18.60 67.62
C ALA A 7 63.96 18.30 67.31
N LEU A 8 63.01 18.99 67.96
CA LEU A 8 61.57 18.78 67.78
C LEU A 8 61.00 19.25 66.41
N PRO A 9 61.37 20.41 65.84
CA PRO A 9 60.81 20.85 64.55
C PRO A 9 61.30 20.00 63.36
N ALA A 10 62.49 19.38 63.45
CA ALA A 10 63.04 18.52 62.40
C ALA A 10 62.27 17.19 62.27
N ARG A 11 61.94 16.55 63.40
CA ARG A 11 61.16 15.29 63.40
C ARG A 11 59.72 15.47 62.89
N LEU A 12 59.07 16.60 63.21
CA LEU A 12 57.72 16.92 62.72
C LEU A 12 57.69 17.23 61.22
N ARG A 13 58.72 17.92 60.70
CA ARG A 13 58.88 18.14 59.25
C ARG A 13 59.06 16.84 58.48
N GLN A 14 59.87 15.93 59.00
CA GLN A 14 60.16 14.65 58.33
C GLN A 14 58.93 13.71 58.30
N SER A 15 58.12 13.72 59.38
CA SER A 15 56.81 13.02 59.42
C SER A 15 55.82 13.57 58.38
N ARG A 16 55.74 14.90 58.23
CA ARG A 16 54.87 15.54 57.22
C ARG A 16 55.33 15.27 55.78
N HIS A 17 56.64 15.24 55.53
CA HIS A 17 57.16 14.87 54.21
C HIS A 17 56.88 13.41 53.88
N ALA A 18 56.99 12.50 54.85
CA ALA A 18 56.67 11.08 54.64
C ALA A 18 55.17 10.85 54.34
N SER A 19 54.27 11.54 55.06
CA SER A 19 52.83 11.44 54.78
C SER A 19 52.44 12.08 53.45
N LEU A 20 53.06 13.19 53.07
CA LEU A 20 52.86 13.81 51.75
C LEU A 20 53.36 12.92 50.61
N LEU A 21 54.49 12.23 50.77
CA LEU A 21 54.99 11.28 49.77
C LEU A 21 54.08 10.06 49.63
N LEU A 22 53.59 9.51 50.74
CA LEU A 22 52.61 8.43 50.70
C LEU A 22 51.30 8.87 50.04
N PHE A 23 50.81 10.06 50.36
CA PHE A 23 49.63 10.64 49.74
C PHE A 23 49.83 10.86 48.23
N ALA A 24 50.99 11.39 47.82
CA ALA A 24 51.31 11.56 46.41
C ALA A 24 51.39 10.21 45.68
N ALA A 25 51.99 9.20 46.30
CA ALA A 25 52.08 7.86 45.73
C ALA A 25 50.70 7.21 45.56
N THR A 26 49.82 7.30 46.57
CA THR A 26 48.47 6.77 46.47
C THR A 26 47.61 7.54 45.48
N LEU A 27 47.77 8.86 45.40
CA LEU A 27 47.09 9.69 44.40
C LEU A 27 47.51 9.32 42.98
N VAL A 28 48.82 9.13 42.73
CA VAL A 28 49.33 8.68 41.42
C VAL A 28 48.78 7.30 41.08
N LEU A 29 48.80 6.36 42.04
CA LEU A 29 48.24 5.03 41.82
C LEU A 29 46.74 5.10 41.45
N LEU A 30 45.98 5.96 42.12
CA LEU A 30 44.56 6.16 41.85
C LEU A 30 44.33 6.76 40.45
N LEU A 31 45.15 7.73 40.04
CA LEU A 31 45.09 8.34 38.71
C LEU A 31 45.42 7.32 37.61
N VAL A 32 46.43 6.47 37.80
CA VAL A 32 46.78 5.40 36.85
C VAL A 32 45.64 4.39 36.73
N ALA A 33 45.06 3.96 37.86
CA ALA A 33 43.92 3.06 37.86
C ALA A 33 42.69 3.66 37.16
N ALA A 34 42.41 4.95 37.41
CA ALA A 34 41.31 5.66 36.76
C ALA A 34 41.51 5.79 35.25
N ALA A 35 42.73 6.13 34.81
CA ALA A 35 43.06 6.22 33.38
C ALA A 35 42.91 4.87 32.66
N TRP A 36 43.44 3.79 33.25
CA TRP A 36 43.30 2.43 32.72
C TRP A 36 41.84 1.97 32.64
N PHE A 37 41.05 2.25 33.69
CA PHE A 37 39.63 1.90 33.69
C PHE A 37 38.86 2.64 32.58
N THR A 38 39.21 3.90 32.33
CA THR A 38 38.56 4.70 31.29
C THR A 38 38.91 4.19 29.89
N SER A 39 40.17 3.82 29.63
CA SER A 39 40.58 3.25 28.34
C SER A 39 39.97 1.86 28.11
N ALA A 40 39.96 0.99 29.12
CA ALA A 40 39.33 -0.32 29.00
C ALA A 40 37.81 -0.22 28.72
N ARG A 41 37.16 0.82 29.27
CA ARG A 41 35.74 1.08 29.03
C ARG A 41 35.49 1.64 27.62
N SER A 42 36.39 2.46 27.07
CA SER A 42 36.25 2.96 25.70
C SER A 42 36.41 1.85 24.67
N ASP A 43 37.36 0.94 24.87
CA ASP A 43 37.60 -0.18 23.95
C ASP A 43 36.38 -1.13 23.88
N LEU A 44 35.73 -1.36 25.02
CA LEU A 44 34.47 -2.09 25.08
C LEU A 44 33.35 -1.35 24.33
N ALA A 45 33.20 -0.05 24.56
CA ALA A 45 32.17 0.75 23.89
C ALA A 45 32.36 0.75 22.36
N GLU A 46 33.60 0.86 21.90
CA GLU A 46 33.95 0.79 20.47
C GLU A 46 33.65 -0.59 19.89
N ALA A 47 34.03 -1.67 20.59
CA ALA A 47 33.72 -3.05 20.18
C ALA A 47 32.20 -3.29 20.05
N TYR A 48 31.40 -2.83 21.02
CA TYR A 48 29.94 -2.92 20.94
C TYR A 48 29.36 -2.09 19.79
N SER A 49 29.91 -0.90 19.52
CA SER A 49 29.47 -0.05 18.40
C SER A 49 29.73 -0.70 17.04
N HIS A 50 30.86 -1.38 16.88
CA HIS A 50 31.20 -2.12 15.66
C HIS A 50 30.29 -3.34 15.44
N VAL A 51 29.95 -4.06 16.50
CA VAL A 51 28.99 -5.18 16.41
C VAL A 51 27.59 -4.65 16.07
N GLY A 52 27.15 -3.56 16.72
CA GLY A 52 25.86 -2.94 16.46
C GLY A 52 25.70 -2.46 15.01
N SER A 53 26.71 -1.77 14.47
CA SER A 53 26.67 -1.28 13.08
C SER A 53 26.66 -2.42 12.05
N ARG A 54 27.45 -3.49 12.27
CA ARG A 54 27.42 -4.68 11.41
C ARG A 54 26.07 -5.41 11.47
N GLN A 55 25.51 -5.54 12.66
CA GLN A 55 24.18 -6.16 12.84
C GLN A 55 23.10 -5.32 12.14
N GLN A 56 23.16 -3.99 12.25
CA GLN A 56 22.23 -3.11 11.56
C GLN A 56 22.35 -3.20 10.05
N ALA A 57 23.58 -3.26 9.51
CA ALA A 57 23.81 -3.44 8.08
C ALA A 57 23.27 -4.79 7.58
N LEU A 58 23.45 -5.87 8.35
CA LEU A 58 22.91 -7.19 8.03
C LEU A 58 21.38 -7.19 8.04
N THR A 59 20.75 -6.58 9.05
CA THR A 59 19.28 -6.45 9.11
C THR A 59 18.75 -5.65 7.92
N ALA A 60 19.38 -4.53 7.58
CA ALA A 60 19.00 -3.72 6.42
C ALA A 60 19.16 -4.49 5.10
N ALA A 61 20.25 -5.26 4.94
CA ALA A 61 20.47 -6.10 3.77
C ALA A 61 19.41 -7.22 3.65
N ASN A 62 19.07 -7.87 4.77
CA ASN A 62 18.04 -8.89 4.82
C ASN A 62 16.65 -8.33 4.47
N GLN A 63 16.31 -7.14 4.96
CA GLN A 63 15.04 -6.47 4.61
C GLN A 63 14.96 -6.21 3.11
N ARG A 64 16.00 -5.62 2.50
CA ARG A 64 16.05 -5.38 1.05
C ARG A 64 15.95 -6.68 0.24
N GLN A 65 16.59 -7.76 0.72
CA GLN A 65 16.50 -9.06 0.08
C GLN A 65 15.07 -9.62 0.14
N GLN A 66 14.38 -9.47 1.28
CA GLN A 66 12.99 -9.91 1.42
C GLN A 66 12.05 -9.10 0.51
N GLU A 67 12.21 -7.78 0.46
CA GLU A 67 11.45 -6.93 -0.46
C GLU A 67 11.66 -7.34 -1.92
N ALA A 68 12.90 -7.61 -2.32
CA ALA A 68 13.21 -8.08 -3.67
C ALA A 68 12.57 -9.44 -3.96
N LYS A 69 12.61 -10.38 -3.01
CA LYS A 69 11.94 -11.69 -3.16
C LYS A 69 10.43 -11.54 -3.32
N LEU A 70 9.80 -10.67 -2.55
CA LEU A 70 8.36 -10.40 -2.66
C LEU A 70 8.01 -9.82 -4.04
N ARG A 71 8.80 -8.89 -4.56
CA ARG A 71 8.59 -8.33 -5.91
C ARG A 71 8.67 -9.39 -7.00
N VAL A 72 9.64 -10.31 -6.89
CA VAL A 72 9.78 -11.43 -7.84
C VAL A 72 8.57 -12.36 -7.74
N GLN A 73 8.17 -12.75 -6.52
CA GLN A 73 7.00 -13.61 -6.31
C GLN A 73 5.71 -12.99 -6.87
N LEU A 74 5.52 -11.68 -6.71
CA LEU A 74 4.37 -10.96 -7.27
C LEU A 74 4.41 -10.97 -8.80
N ALA A 75 5.58 -10.73 -9.41
CA ALA A 75 5.74 -10.77 -10.86
C ALA A 75 5.47 -12.18 -11.43
N ASP A 76 5.98 -13.23 -10.77
CA ASP A 76 5.73 -14.62 -11.16
C ASP A 76 4.25 -14.99 -11.00
N SER A 77 3.61 -14.55 -9.92
CA SER A 77 2.17 -14.76 -9.69
C SER A 77 1.35 -14.08 -10.79
N ALA A 78 1.66 -12.83 -11.12
CA ALA A 78 0.99 -12.09 -12.20
C ALA A 78 1.19 -12.77 -13.56
N ARG A 79 2.41 -13.22 -13.88
CA ARG A 79 2.69 -13.98 -15.11
C ARG A 79 1.86 -15.26 -15.17
N SER A 80 1.82 -16.04 -14.08
CA SER A 80 1.02 -17.27 -14.02
C SER A 80 -0.49 -17.02 -14.16
N LEU A 81 -0.97 -15.86 -13.71
CA LEU A 81 -2.37 -15.47 -13.84
C LEU A 81 -2.69 -15.13 -15.30
N VAL A 82 -1.82 -14.37 -15.97
CA VAL A 82 -1.95 -14.06 -17.40
C VAL A 82 -1.87 -15.32 -18.25
N GLU A 83 -0.92 -16.21 -17.98
CA GLU A 83 -0.81 -17.49 -18.70
C GLU A 83 -2.07 -18.33 -18.54
N ARG A 84 -2.59 -18.49 -17.32
CA ARG A 84 -3.86 -19.21 -17.09
C ARG A 84 -5.06 -18.53 -17.73
N ALA A 85 -5.13 -17.20 -17.70
CA ALA A 85 -6.20 -16.45 -18.35
C ALA A 85 -6.16 -16.63 -19.87
N SER A 86 -4.96 -16.54 -20.48
CA SER A 86 -4.77 -16.77 -21.91
C SER A 86 -5.13 -18.21 -22.33
N ALA A 87 -4.71 -19.21 -21.54
CA ALA A 87 -5.09 -20.61 -21.78
C ALA A 87 -6.60 -20.86 -21.62
N GLY A 88 -7.28 -20.05 -20.79
CA GLY A 88 -8.73 -20.01 -20.65
C GLY A 88 -9.48 -19.23 -21.74
N GLY A 89 -8.77 -18.67 -22.73
CA GLY A 89 -9.38 -17.87 -23.81
C GLY A 89 -9.66 -16.40 -23.46
N PHE A 90 -8.98 -15.87 -22.44
CA PHE A 90 -9.04 -14.47 -22.02
C PHE A 90 -7.75 -13.70 -22.36
N ALA A 91 -7.19 -13.95 -23.54
CA ALA A 91 -5.99 -13.24 -23.99
C ALA A 91 -6.30 -11.76 -24.26
N GLU A 92 -5.44 -10.85 -23.79
CA GLU A 92 -5.65 -9.39 -23.86
C GLU A 92 -5.90 -8.88 -25.29
N ASN A 93 -5.22 -9.44 -26.27
CA ASN A 93 -5.36 -9.06 -27.68
C ASN A 93 -6.65 -9.55 -28.35
N GLU A 94 -7.39 -10.47 -27.72
CA GLU A 94 -8.63 -11.02 -28.25
C GLU A 94 -9.88 -10.33 -27.71
N TRP A 95 -9.73 -9.48 -26.70
CA TRP A 95 -10.84 -8.81 -26.02
C TRP A 95 -10.71 -7.29 -26.11
N GLY A 96 -11.79 -6.65 -26.55
CA GLY A 96 -11.96 -5.20 -26.53
C GLY A 96 -12.77 -4.80 -25.31
N GLU A 97 -12.44 -3.64 -24.74
CA GLU A 97 -13.15 -3.07 -23.60
C GLU A 97 -13.97 -1.86 -24.02
N ARG A 98 -15.21 -1.78 -23.56
CA ARG A 98 -16.06 -0.60 -23.68
C ARG A 98 -16.69 -0.26 -22.33
N LEU A 99 -16.44 0.95 -21.86
CA LEU A 99 -17.11 1.50 -20.69
C LEU A 99 -18.55 1.88 -21.05
N ILE A 100 -19.48 1.51 -20.18
CA ILE A 100 -20.89 1.87 -20.25
C ILE A 100 -21.21 2.77 -19.08
N ASN A 101 -21.79 3.92 -19.38
CA ASN A 101 -22.27 4.89 -18.40
C ASN A 101 -23.60 5.46 -18.88
N ILE A 102 -24.69 5.01 -18.26
CA ILE A 102 -26.05 5.46 -18.51
C ILE A 102 -26.57 5.97 -17.18
N SER A 103 -26.77 7.28 -17.06
CA SER A 103 -27.31 7.88 -15.85
C SER A 103 -28.77 8.26 -16.05
N GLN A 104 -29.64 7.74 -15.19
CA GLN A 104 -31.02 8.23 -15.00
C GLN A 104 -31.81 8.39 -16.30
N THR A 105 -31.73 7.40 -17.19
CA THR A 105 -32.43 7.45 -18.46
C THR A 105 -33.82 6.81 -18.30
N PRO A 106 -34.92 7.54 -18.58
CA PRO A 106 -36.24 6.93 -18.65
C PRO A 106 -36.31 6.08 -19.92
N LEU A 107 -36.48 4.77 -19.75
CA LEU A 107 -36.58 3.81 -20.84
C LEU A 107 -37.95 3.13 -20.82
N ALA A 108 -38.46 2.85 -22.02
CA ALA A 108 -39.66 2.04 -22.13
C ALA A 108 -39.38 0.61 -21.63
N ARG A 109 -40.38 -0.06 -21.05
CA ARG A 109 -40.19 -1.36 -20.39
C ARG A 109 -39.70 -2.45 -21.37
N ASP A 110 -40.11 -2.37 -22.63
CA ASP A 110 -39.62 -3.19 -23.74
C ASP A 110 -38.15 -2.92 -24.07
N GLU A 111 -37.72 -1.66 -24.10
CA GLU A 111 -36.32 -1.27 -24.30
C GLU A 111 -35.42 -1.76 -23.15
N VAL A 112 -35.89 -1.66 -21.90
CA VAL A 112 -35.18 -2.21 -20.73
C VAL A 112 -35.05 -3.73 -20.84
N ASN A 113 -36.12 -4.43 -21.21
CA ASN A 113 -36.08 -5.87 -21.42
C ASN A 113 -35.10 -6.27 -22.53
N HIS A 114 -35.07 -5.53 -23.64
CA HIS A 114 -34.10 -5.75 -24.71
C HIS A 114 -32.65 -5.51 -24.26
N LEU A 115 -32.42 -4.46 -23.48
CA LEU A 115 -31.12 -4.12 -22.92
C LEU A 115 -30.64 -5.18 -21.92
N LEU A 116 -31.51 -5.64 -21.02
CA LEU A 116 -31.23 -6.73 -20.07
C LEU A 116 -30.99 -8.06 -20.78
N ALA A 117 -31.79 -8.39 -21.81
CA ALA A 117 -31.56 -9.56 -22.63
C ALA A 117 -30.19 -9.50 -23.34
N GLY A 118 -29.77 -8.31 -23.79
CA GLY A 118 -28.45 -8.08 -24.36
C GLY A 118 -27.27 -8.16 -23.37
N MET A 119 -27.54 -8.11 -22.06
CA MET A 119 -26.55 -8.29 -20.99
C MET A 119 -26.40 -9.74 -20.53
N THR A 120 -27.23 -10.64 -21.04
CA THR A 120 -27.14 -12.05 -20.70
C THR A 120 -25.78 -12.63 -21.10
N ARG A 121 -25.30 -13.61 -20.32
CA ARG A 121 -23.95 -14.17 -20.48
C ARG A 121 -23.80 -14.80 -21.86
N ASP A 122 -22.94 -14.20 -22.68
CA ASP A 122 -22.57 -14.69 -24.01
C ASP A 122 -21.07 -15.06 -24.02
N HIS A 123 -20.71 -16.13 -24.73
CA HIS A 123 -19.32 -16.58 -24.87
C HIS A 123 -18.41 -15.54 -25.57
N ALA A 124 -19.01 -14.64 -26.34
CA ALA A 124 -18.31 -13.55 -27.02
C ALA A 124 -18.38 -12.20 -26.29
N ARG A 125 -19.15 -12.10 -25.18
CA ARG A 125 -19.40 -10.84 -24.46
C ARG A 125 -19.52 -11.04 -22.97
N ILE A 126 -18.76 -10.26 -22.21
CA ILE A 126 -18.82 -10.29 -20.75
C ILE A 126 -19.17 -8.90 -20.29
N PHE A 127 -20.30 -8.79 -19.59
CA PHE A 127 -20.73 -7.55 -18.97
C PHE A 127 -20.45 -7.61 -17.46
N GLY A 128 -19.62 -6.68 -16.98
CA GLY A 128 -19.39 -6.44 -15.56
C GLY A 128 -20.05 -5.13 -15.17
N ALA A 129 -21.12 -5.19 -14.39
CA ALA A 129 -21.77 -3.99 -13.85
C ALA A 129 -21.12 -3.60 -12.51
N ASP A 130 -20.68 -2.35 -12.40
CA ASP A 130 -20.28 -1.75 -11.13
C ASP A 130 -21.48 -1.17 -10.40
N VAL A 131 -22.42 -0.60 -11.15
CA VAL A 131 -23.68 -0.04 -10.66
C VAL A 131 -24.79 -0.46 -11.62
N PHE A 132 -25.85 -1.05 -11.07
CA PHE A 132 -27.08 -1.35 -11.78
C PHE A 132 -28.25 -0.99 -10.87
N GLU A 133 -28.99 0.05 -11.22
CA GLU A 133 -30.20 0.45 -10.53
C GLU A 133 -31.34 0.58 -11.54
N LEU A 134 -32.46 -0.05 -11.20
CA LEU A 134 -33.69 0.02 -11.96
C LEU A 134 -34.80 0.46 -11.02
N SER A 135 -35.43 1.59 -11.31
CA SER A 135 -36.51 2.14 -10.48
C SER A 135 -37.72 2.52 -11.32
N VAL A 136 -38.89 2.55 -10.67
CA VAL A 136 -40.13 3.01 -11.27
C VAL A 136 -40.20 4.54 -11.21
N THR A 137 -40.84 5.16 -12.19
CA THR A 137 -41.04 6.62 -12.22
C THR A 137 -42.17 7.09 -11.31
N ARG A 138 -43.07 6.18 -10.90
CA ARG A 138 -44.23 6.49 -10.06
C ARG A 138 -44.30 5.57 -8.84
N ALA A 139 -44.84 6.10 -7.74
CA ALA A 139 -44.91 5.41 -6.45
C ALA A 139 -46.05 4.37 -6.36
N ASP A 140 -47.02 4.44 -7.27
CA ASP A 140 -48.18 3.53 -7.35
C ASP A 140 -47.89 2.24 -8.14
N GLU A 141 -46.69 2.10 -8.70
CA GLU A 141 -46.29 0.91 -9.46
C GLU A 141 -45.19 0.09 -8.78
N GLY A 142 -45.31 -1.24 -8.88
CA GLY A 142 -44.25 -2.17 -8.54
C GLY A 142 -43.32 -2.45 -9.73
N LEU A 143 -42.05 -2.72 -9.41
CA LEU A 143 -41.08 -3.23 -10.40
C LEU A 143 -41.41 -4.65 -10.85
N PHE A 144 -42.05 -5.44 -9.97
CA PHE A 144 -42.33 -6.86 -10.15
C PHE A 144 -43.78 -7.17 -10.52
N ASP A 145 -44.63 -6.14 -10.61
CA ASP A 145 -46.02 -6.31 -11.03
C ASP A 145 -46.08 -6.45 -12.55
N THR A 146 -47.01 -7.26 -13.04
CA THR A 146 -47.18 -7.45 -14.48
C THR A 146 -47.70 -6.14 -15.09
N PRO A 147 -46.89 -5.43 -15.90
CA PRO A 147 -47.30 -4.14 -16.41
C PRO A 147 -48.37 -4.31 -17.49
N GLY A 148 -49.29 -3.36 -17.60
CA GLY A 148 -50.13 -3.23 -18.79
C GLY A 148 -49.29 -2.94 -20.04
N SER A 149 -49.83 -3.18 -21.23
CA SER A 149 -49.12 -3.03 -22.52
C SER A 149 -48.55 -1.63 -22.82
N LYS A 150 -48.88 -0.62 -21.99
CA LYS A 150 -48.39 0.76 -22.05
C LYS A 150 -48.05 1.32 -20.66
N GLY A 151 -47.38 0.52 -19.83
CA GLY A 151 -46.89 0.97 -18.53
C GLY A 151 -45.94 2.17 -18.67
N PRO A 152 -45.86 3.05 -17.66
CA PRO A 152 -44.95 4.18 -17.63
C PRO A 152 -43.48 3.69 -17.68
N PRO A 153 -42.56 4.57 -18.12
CA PRO A 153 -41.15 4.23 -18.30
C PRO A 153 -40.46 3.93 -16.95
N LEU A 154 -39.40 3.13 -17.02
CA LEU A 154 -38.51 2.83 -15.90
C LEU A 154 -37.29 3.73 -15.95
N MET A 155 -36.77 4.11 -14.80
CA MET A 155 -35.50 4.82 -14.67
C MET A 155 -34.37 3.81 -14.55
N LEU A 156 -33.42 3.86 -15.50
CA LEU A 156 -32.22 3.03 -15.48
C LEU A 156 -30.99 3.88 -15.14
N ASN A 157 -30.20 3.41 -14.18
CA ASN A 157 -28.85 3.87 -13.91
C ASN A 157 -27.89 2.69 -14.01
N LEU A 158 -26.96 2.76 -14.95
CA LEU A 158 -26.05 1.67 -15.27
C LEU A 158 -24.65 2.20 -15.48
N ARG A 159 -23.71 1.66 -14.72
CA ARG A 159 -22.27 1.88 -14.92
C ARG A 159 -21.55 0.53 -14.90
N GLY A 160 -20.66 0.33 -15.85
CA GLY A 160 -19.82 -0.87 -15.86
C GLY A 160 -18.99 -0.99 -17.12
N THR A 161 -18.44 -2.19 -17.31
CA THR A 161 -17.54 -2.53 -18.40
C THR A 161 -18.13 -3.67 -19.23
N LEU A 162 -18.15 -3.48 -20.55
CA LEU A 162 -18.44 -4.51 -21.53
C LEU A 162 -17.15 -4.96 -22.20
N LEU A 163 -16.79 -6.23 -22.00
CA LEU A 163 -15.74 -6.91 -22.75
C LEU A 163 -16.35 -7.65 -23.94
N PHE A 164 -15.76 -7.54 -25.11
CA PHE A 164 -16.23 -8.21 -26.33
C PHE A 164 -15.07 -8.79 -27.13
N ARG A 165 -15.28 -9.91 -27.83
CA ARG A 165 -14.22 -10.52 -28.65
C ARG A 165 -13.91 -9.70 -29.91
N THR A 166 -12.65 -9.28 -30.08
CA THR A 166 -12.21 -8.46 -31.22
C THR A 166 -12.16 -9.25 -32.53
N ALA A 167 -11.76 -10.52 -32.48
CA ALA A 167 -11.61 -11.39 -33.66
C ALA A 167 -12.94 -11.75 -34.35
N GLN A 168 -14.08 -11.64 -33.65
CA GLN A 168 -15.41 -11.94 -34.19
C GLN A 168 -16.23 -10.67 -34.53
N SER A 169 -15.70 -9.48 -34.23
CA SER A 169 -16.45 -8.22 -34.38
C SER A 169 -16.54 -7.69 -35.82
N GLY A 170 -16.16 -8.50 -36.82
CA GLY A 170 -16.34 -8.20 -38.25
C GLY A 170 -17.80 -8.22 -38.74
N SER A 171 -18.78 -8.58 -37.89
CA SER A 171 -20.20 -8.61 -38.27
C SER A 171 -21.11 -7.93 -37.24
N GLY A 172 -21.40 -6.64 -37.46
CA GLY A 172 -22.79 -6.15 -37.52
C GLY A 172 -23.67 -6.08 -36.26
N VAL A 173 -23.16 -6.19 -35.03
CA VAL A 173 -24.03 -6.12 -33.81
C VAL A 173 -23.61 -5.00 -32.83
N ALA A 174 -23.05 -3.91 -33.37
CA ALA A 174 -22.75 -2.69 -32.61
C ALA A 174 -23.99 -1.78 -32.38
N ALA A 175 -25.14 -2.10 -32.97
CA ALA A 175 -26.23 -1.15 -33.12
C ALA A 175 -27.08 -0.84 -31.86
N PRO A 176 -27.51 -1.79 -31.00
CA PRO A 176 -28.55 -1.45 -30.03
C PRO A 176 -28.05 -0.63 -28.82
N VAL A 177 -26.79 -0.78 -28.39
CA VAL A 177 -26.26 -0.05 -27.21
C VAL A 177 -25.52 1.23 -27.62
N ALA A 178 -24.94 1.28 -28.83
CA ALA A 178 -24.33 2.50 -29.35
C ALA A 178 -25.36 3.59 -29.67
N ALA A 179 -26.57 3.22 -30.09
CA ALA A 179 -27.65 4.16 -30.35
C ALA A 179 -28.16 4.85 -29.07
N LEU A 180 -28.11 4.17 -27.92
CA LEU A 180 -28.59 4.71 -26.65
C LEU A 180 -27.56 5.65 -25.96
N ALA A 181 -26.27 5.43 -26.19
CA ALA A 181 -25.19 6.27 -25.65
C ALA A 181 -24.99 7.60 -26.41
N ALA A 182 -25.69 7.79 -27.54
CA ALA A 182 -25.58 8.99 -28.38
C ALA A 182 -26.73 10.00 -28.18
N ALA A 183 -27.62 9.79 -27.20
CA ALA A 183 -28.67 10.74 -26.89
C ALA A 183 -28.07 12.02 -26.26
N PRO A 184 -28.31 13.22 -26.83
CA PRO A 184 -27.71 14.45 -26.36
C PRO A 184 -28.21 14.82 -24.97
N ALA A 185 -27.29 15.30 -24.13
CA ALA A 185 -27.61 15.99 -22.89
C ALA A 185 -28.58 17.14 -23.21
N ILE A 186 -29.83 17.02 -22.75
CA ILE A 186 -30.81 18.09 -22.84
C ILE A 186 -30.27 19.25 -21.99
N ALA A 187 -29.89 20.32 -22.68
CA ALA A 187 -29.42 21.56 -22.06
C ALA A 187 -30.53 22.17 -21.19
N PRO A 188 -30.20 22.82 -20.07
CA PRO A 188 -31.19 23.50 -19.25
C PRO A 188 -31.67 24.76 -19.99
N GLU A 189 -32.93 24.76 -20.42
CA GLU A 189 -33.62 25.96 -20.88
C GLU A 189 -34.14 26.72 -19.64
N ALA A 190 -33.43 27.79 -19.28
CA ALA A 190 -33.94 28.90 -18.48
C ALA A 190 -34.77 29.82 -19.42
N PRO A 191 -35.78 30.57 -18.98
CA PRO A 191 -35.79 31.38 -17.75
C PRO A 191 -36.90 31.07 -16.72
#